data_AF-A0A7J0CGI9-F1
#
_entry.id   AF-A0A7J0CGI9-F1
#
_cell.length_a   1.000
_cell.length_b   1.000
_cell.length_c   1.000
_cell.angle_alpha   90.00
_cell.angle_beta   90.00
_cell.angle_gamma   90.00
#
_symmetry.space_group_name_H-M   'P 1'
#
loop_
_entity.id
_entity.type
_entity.pdbx_description
1 polymer ?
#
loop_
_entity_poly.entity_id
_entity_poly.type
_entity_poly.pdbx_seq_one_letter_code
_entity_poly.pdbx_strand_id
1 'polypeptide(L)' 'MVTLDGIEASPENIASGKYPMNRPLYLITNGEPTGDAEKFIDYLLSDKGQSLLEPHGYLSLKQIGK' A
#
# COMPACT_ATOMS: atom_id res chain seq x y z
N MET A 1 3.59 -1.35 22.92
CA MET A 1 2.70 -1.19 21.74
C MET A 1 1.28 -1.40 22.20
N VAL A 2 0.34 -0.61 21.70
CA VAL A 2 -1.09 -0.77 22.02
C VAL A 2 -1.70 -1.68 20.95
N THR A 3 -2.42 -2.71 21.38
CA THR A 3 -3.17 -3.60 20.49
C THR A 3 -4.60 -3.10 20.32
N LEU A 4 -5.25 -3.49 19.23
CA LEU A 4 -6.68 -3.26 19.01
C LEU A 4 -7.40 -4.59 19.15
N ASP A 5 -8.25 -4.73 20.18
CA ASP A 5 -8.95 -5.98 20.51
C ASP A 5 -8.01 -7.19 20.65
N GLY A 6 -6.78 -6.97 21.17
CA GLY A 6 -5.76 -8.01 21.30
C GLY A 6 -4.97 -8.31 20.03
N ILE A 7 -5.24 -7.61 18.92
CA ILE A 7 -4.56 -7.78 17.63
C ILE A 7 -3.44 -6.73 17.49
N GLU A 8 -2.23 -7.19 17.19
CA GLU A 8 -1.08 -6.32 16.93
C GLU A 8 -1.15 -5.69 15.53
N ALA A 9 -0.66 -4.45 15.42
CA ALA A 9 -0.47 -3.75 14.15
C ALA A 9 0.74 -4.30 13.39
N SER A 10 0.62 -5.52 12.85
CA SER A 10 1.66 -6.16 12.04
C SER A 10 1.29 -6.17 10.55
N PRO A 11 2.27 -6.26 9.63
CA PRO A 11 1.98 -6.40 8.20
C PRO A 11 1.07 -7.60 7.89
N GLU A 12 1.24 -8.72 8.59
CA GLU A 12 0.40 -9.90 8.42
C GLU A 12 -1.05 -9.68 8.86
N ASN A 13 -1.27 -9.03 10.02
CA ASN A 13 -2.62 -8.74 10.50
C ASN A 13 -3.32 -7.69 9.65
N ILE A 14 -2.59 -6.71 9.12
CA ILE A 14 -3.12 -5.70 8.20
C ILE A 14 -3.48 -6.35 6.86
N ALA A 15 -2.58 -7.13 6.26
CA ALA A 15 -2.80 -7.79 4.97
C ALA A 15 -3.96 -8.79 5.01
N SER A 16 -4.13 -9.51 6.12
CA SER A 16 -5.25 -10.44 6.31
C SER A 16 -6.58 -9.76 6.69
N GLY A 17 -6.59 -8.44 6.93
CA GLY A 17 -7.77 -7.69 7.37
C GLY A 17 -8.13 -7.88 8.85
N LYS A 18 -7.36 -8.66 9.61
CA LYS A 18 -7.57 -8.85 11.07
C LYS A 18 -7.33 -7.58 11.86
N TYR A 19 -6.40 -6.73 11.42
CA TYR A 19 -6.19 -5.42 12.00
C TYR A 19 -6.98 -4.36 11.21
N PRO A 20 -8.15 -3.91 11.73
CA PRO A 20 -9.09 -3.11 10.95
C PRO A 20 -8.66 -1.66 10.74
N MET A 21 -7.71 -1.16 11.54
CA MET A 21 -7.24 0.23 11.45
C MET A 21 -6.13 0.36 10.40
N ASN A 22 -6.51 0.24 9.13
CA ASN A 22 -5.65 0.51 7.99
C ASN A 22 -6.40 1.33 6.94
N ARG A 23 -5.67 1.89 5.96
CA ARG A 23 -6.29 2.54 4.80
C ARG A 23 -5.47 2.27 3.54
N PRO A 24 -6.12 2.02 2.40
CA PRO A 24 -5.43 2.02 1.11
C PRO A 24 -4.89 3.43 0.79
N LEU A 25 -3.76 3.47 0.10
CA LEU A 25 -3.23 4.69 -0.51
C LEU A 25 -3.66 4.70 -1.99
N TYR A 26 -4.54 5.63 -2.35
CA TYR A 26 -5.01 5.76 -3.72
C TYR A 26 -4.24 6.84 -4.49
N LEU A 27 -3.98 6.55 -5.76
CA LEU A 27 -3.63 7.55 -6.77
C LEU A 27 -4.90 7.80 -7.59
N ILE A 28 -5.35 9.06 -7.65
CA ILE A 28 -6.61 9.43 -8.29
C ILE A 28 -6.31 10.44 -9.39
N THR A 29 -6.79 10.17 -10.60
CA THR A 29 -6.64 11.04 -11.77
C THR A 29 -8.01 11.39 -12.35
N ASN A 30 -8.12 12.56 -12.96
CA ASN A 30 -9.34 12.95 -13.68
C ASN A 30 -9.30 12.40 -15.10
N GLY A 31 -9.77 11.16 -15.28
CA GLY A 31 -9.61 10.39 -16.51
C GLY A 31 -8.29 9.62 -16.55
N GLU A 32 -7.97 9.08 -17.72
CA GLU A 32 -6.76 8.28 -17.95
C GLU A 32 -5.51 9.17 -17.83
N PRO A 33 -4.52 8.80 -16.99
CA PRO A 33 -3.29 9.58 -16.87
C PRO A 33 -2.52 9.57 -18.18
N THR A 34 -1.85 10.68 -18.47
CA THR A 34 -0.96 10.80 -19.62
C THR A 34 0.31 11.55 -19.22
N GLY A 35 1.37 11.42 -20.03
CA GLY A 35 2.59 12.20 -19.85
C GLY A 35 3.29 11.87 -18.53
N ASP A 36 3.65 12.90 -17.75
CA ASP A 36 4.42 12.68 -16.52
C ASP A 36 3.60 12.06 -15.39
N ALA A 37 2.28 12.25 -15.39
CA ALA A 37 1.40 11.59 -14.42
C ALA A 37 1.38 10.07 -14.63
N GLU A 38 1.28 9.62 -15.89
CA GLU A 38 1.33 8.21 -16.27
C GLU A 38 2.68 7.59 -15.88
N LYS A 39 3.79 8.21 -16.27
CA LYS A 39 5.15 7.74 -15.92
C LYS A 39 5.34 7.59 -14.41
N PHE A 40 4.79 8.52 -13.63
CA PHE A 40 4.89 8.46 -12.17
C PHE A 40 4.08 7.30 -11.58
N ILE A 41 2.85 7.10 -12.08
CA ILE A 41 2.00 5.97 -11.68
C ILE A 41 2.67 4.65 -12.05
N ASP A 42 3.19 4.52 -13.27
CA ASP A 42 3.92 3.32 -13.73
C ASP A 42 5.14 3.04 -12.85
N TYR A 43 5.90 4.09 -12.50
CA TYR A 43 7.03 3.95 -11.60
C TYR A 43 6.60 3.42 -10.23
N LEU A 44 5.54 3.98 -9.64
CA LEU A 44 5.02 3.54 -8.34
C LEU A 44 4.50 2.10 -8.38
N LEU A 45 3.90 1.67 -9.49
CA LEU A 45 3.38 0.31 -9.68
C LEU A 45 4.48 -0.72 -10.04
N SER A 46 5.65 -0.28 -10.51
CA SER A 46 6.77 -1.16 -10.82
C SER A 46 7.33 -1.89 -9.59
N ASP A 47 8.06 -2.98 -9.80
CA ASP A 47 8.78 -3.70 -8.73
C ASP A 47 9.69 -2.77 -7.92
N LYS A 48 10.34 -1.81 -8.60
CA LYS A 48 11.19 -0.82 -7.96
C LYS A 48 10.37 0.12 -7.08
N GLY A 49 9.24 0.63 -7.58
CA GLY A 49 8.34 1.48 -6.79
C GLY A 49 7.78 0.76 -5.56
N GLN A 50 7.30 -0.47 -5.76
CA GLN A 50 6.71 -1.29 -4.69
C GLN A 50 7.72 -1.69 -3.61
N SER A 51 8.97 -2.00 -3.99
CA SER A 51 10.03 -2.35 -3.01
C SER A 51 10.44 -1.19 -2.09
N LEU A 52 10.12 0.06 -2.45
CA LEU A 52 10.36 1.21 -1.59
C LEU A 52 9.31 1.37 -0.49
N LEU A 53 8.17 0.68 -0.57
CA LEU A 53 7.06 0.85 0.38
C LEU A 53 7.40 0.32 1.78
N GLU A 54 7.95 -0.90 1.85
CA GLU A 54 8.28 -1.58 3.10
C GLU A 54 9.21 -0.81 4.03
N PRO A 55 10.37 -0.27 3.58
CA PRO A 55 11.26 0.50 4.45
C PRO A 55 10.63 1.81 4.96
N HIS A 56 9.55 2.26 4.32
CA HIS A 56 8.79 3.45 4.73
C HIS A 56 7.51 3.13 5.52
N GLY A 57 7.31 1.87 5.91
CA GLY A 57 6.18 1.46 6.76
C GLY A 57 4.86 1.23 6.01
N TYR A 58 4.91 1.07 4.69
CA TYR A 58 3.76 0.71 3.86
C TYR A 58 3.82 -0.75 3.45
N LEU A 59 2.66 -1.32 3.12
CA LEU A 59 2.56 -2.63 2.50
C LEU A 59 2.46 -2.47 0.98
N SER A 60 3.12 -3.35 0.24
CA SER A 60 3.02 -3.46 -1.21
C SER A 60 1.72 -4.13 -1.66
N LEU A 61 1.35 -3.95 -2.92
CA LEU A 61 0.18 -4.59 -3.53
C LEU A 61 0.24 -6.12 -3.39
N LYS A 62 1.41 -6.71 -3.65
CA LYS A 62 1.64 -8.15 -3.50
C LYS A 62 1.36 -8.66 -2.09
N GLN A 63 1.77 -7.91 -1.06
CA GLN A 63 1.53 -8.29 0.34
C GLN A 63 0.05 -8.29 0.71
N ILE A 64 -0.75 -7.41 0.09
CA ILE A 64 -2.20 -7.34 0.30
C ILE A 64 -3.00 -8.14 -0.75
N GLY A 65 -2.34 -8.99 -1.53
CA GLY A 65 -2.98 -9.86 -2.52
C GLY A 65 -3.56 -9.15 -3.75
N LYS A 66 -2.95 -8.04 -4.15
CA LYS A 66 -3.29 -7.27 -5.37
C LYS A 66 -2.19 -7.34 -6.41
#